data_AF-A0A1Y6CP16-F1
#
_entry.id   AF-A0A1Y6CP16-F1
#
_cell.length_a   1.000
_cell.length_b   1.000
_cell.length_c   1.000
_cell.angle_alpha   90.00
_cell.angle_beta   90.00
_cell.angle_gamma   90.00
#
_symmetry.space_group_name_H-M   'P 1'
#
loop_
_entity.id
_entity.type
_entity.pdbx_description
1 polymer ?
#
loop_
_entity_poly.entity_id
_entity_poly.type
_entity_poly.pdbx_seq_one_letter_code
_entity_poly.pdbx_strand_id
1 'polypeptide(L)'
;MVIFERYPHVNDLLKHYISSLNREDVGKMVNEGIKSEEQAELFCRFIWKMVEAINEDEENGVAVLGSTDNTEMLPDISYEVTRLMKSSGFYSVWESVSKSEMS
;
A
#
# COMPACT_ATOMS: atom_id res chain seq x y z
N MET A 1 -0.95 8.47 -12.50
CA MET A 1 0.04 8.33 -11.42
C MET A 1 -0.65 8.49 -10.08
N VAL A 2 -0.56 7.46 -9.24
CA VAL A 2 -0.93 7.53 -7.82
C VAL A 2 0.17 8.28 -7.09
N ILE A 3 -0.20 9.37 -6.43
CA ILE A 3 0.68 10.16 -5.58
C ILE A 3 -0.09 10.45 -4.30
N PHE A 4 0.51 10.13 -3.16
CA PHE A 4 -0.04 10.45 -1.86
C PHE A 4 0.49 11.80 -1.39
N GLU A 5 -0.37 12.81 -1.41
CA GLU A 5 0.03 14.21 -1.16
C GLU A 5 -0.07 14.60 0.31
N ARG A 6 -0.98 13.99 1.08
CA ARG A 6 -1.19 14.36 2.49
C ARG A 6 -0.08 13.76 3.35
N TYR A 7 0.31 12.54 3.05
CA TYR A 7 1.37 11.81 3.73
C TYR A 7 2.44 11.37 2.72
N PRO A 8 3.39 12.26 2.37
CA PRO A 8 4.37 11.98 1.31
C PRO A 8 5.25 10.75 1.58
N HIS A 9 5.53 10.44 2.84
CA HIS A 9 6.31 9.27 3.26
C HIS A 9 5.67 7.95 2.82
N VAL A 10 4.34 7.91 2.64
CA VAL A 10 3.64 6.73 2.13
C VAL A 10 4.11 6.38 0.72
N ASN A 11 4.50 7.37 -0.10
CA ASN A 11 5.07 7.09 -1.42
C ASN A 11 6.44 6.40 -1.32
N ASP A 12 7.25 6.75 -0.32
CA ASP A 12 8.59 6.18 -0.15
C ASP A 12 8.50 4.74 0.38
N LEU A 13 7.58 4.48 1.32
CA LEU A 13 7.22 3.12 1.75
C LEU A 13 6.71 2.29 0.57
N LEU A 14 5.78 2.83 -0.21
CA LEU A 14 5.22 2.13 -1.36
C LEU A 14 6.33 1.76 -2.36
N LYS A 15 7.23 2.68 -2.69
CA LYS A 15 8.37 2.43 -3.58
C LYS A 15 9.31 1.38 -3.01
N HIS A 16 9.64 1.47 -1.71
CA HIS A 16 10.50 0.51 -1.04
C HIS A 16 9.92 -0.91 -1.16
N TYR A 17 8.66 -1.09 -0.75
CA TYR A 17 8.03 -2.41 -0.73
C TYR A 17 7.65 -2.95 -2.12
N ILE A 18 7.41 -2.08 -3.11
CA ILE A 18 7.33 -2.51 -4.51
C ILE A 18 8.64 -3.18 -4.93
N SER A 19 9.78 -2.58 -4.57
CA SER A 19 11.10 -3.12 -4.90
C SER A 19 11.44 -4.36 -4.09
N SER A 20 11.25 -4.35 -2.76
CA SER A 20 11.66 -5.47 -1.90
C SER A 20 10.80 -6.72 -2.12
N LEU A 21 9.51 -6.55 -2.44
CA LEU A 21 8.60 -7.65 -2.74
C LEU A 21 8.60 -8.07 -4.22
N ASN A 22 9.48 -7.49 -5.05
CA ASN A 22 9.58 -7.75 -6.50
C ASN A 22 8.26 -7.56 -7.27
N ARG A 23 7.50 -6.51 -6.92
CA ARG A 23 6.18 -6.20 -7.48
C ARG A 23 6.20 -5.06 -8.51
N GLU A 24 7.08 -5.19 -9.51
CA GLU A 24 7.18 -4.21 -10.61
C GLU A 24 5.87 -4.04 -11.39
N ASP A 25 5.03 -5.08 -11.42
CA ASP A 25 3.67 -5.04 -11.97
C ASP A 25 2.82 -3.97 -11.28
N VAL A 26 2.88 -3.90 -9.94
CA VAL A 26 2.21 -2.86 -9.14
C VAL A 26 2.85 -1.51 -9.41
N GLY A 27 4.19 -1.44 -9.47
CA GLY A 27 4.89 -0.18 -9.76
C GLY A 27 4.49 0.46 -11.09
N LYS A 28 4.37 -0.32 -12.16
CA LYS A 28 3.88 0.16 -13.47
C LYS A 28 2.45 0.67 -13.38
N MET A 29 1.56 -0.10 -12.74
CA MET A 29 0.16 0.26 -12.56
C MET A 29 -0.02 1.54 -11.74
N VAL A 30 0.72 1.72 -10.64
CA VAL A 30 0.70 2.92 -9.80
C VAL A 30 1.11 4.16 -10.62
N ASN A 31 2.12 4.04 -11.47
CA ASN A 31 2.54 5.14 -12.36
C ASN A 31 1.45 5.50 -13.40
N GLU A 32 0.82 4.51 -14.00
CA GLU A 32 -0.23 4.71 -15.01
C GLU A 32 -1.59 5.12 -14.42
N GLY A 33 -1.79 4.92 -13.11
CA GLY A 33 -3.07 5.04 -12.44
C GLY A 33 -3.89 3.76 -12.53
N ILE A 34 -4.75 3.55 -11.54
CA ILE A 34 -5.64 2.38 -11.42
C ILE A 34 -6.89 2.63 -12.27
N LYS A 35 -7.16 1.74 -13.24
CA LYS A 35 -8.18 1.95 -14.29
C LYS A 35 -9.25 0.85 -14.34
N SER A 36 -9.08 -0.25 -13.61
CA SER A 36 -10.05 -1.35 -13.55
C SER A 36 -10.17 -1.91 -12.14
N GLU A 37 -11.25 -2.66 -11.89
CA GLU A 37 -11.44 -3.37 -10.62
C GLU A 37 -10.34 -4.41 -10.39
N GLU A 38 -9.88 -5.10 -11.44
CA GLU A 38 -8.78 -6.07 -11.36
C GLU A 38 -7.47 -5.41 -10.91
N GLN A 39 -7.17 -4.22 -11.44
CA GLN A 39 -6.02 -3.42 -11.01
C GLN A 39 -6.19 -2.91 -9.58
N ALA A 40 -7.41 -2.48 -9.22
CA ALA A 40 -7.72 -2.05 -7.86
C ALA A 40 -7.54 -3.20 -6.86
N GLU A 41 -7.99 -4.41 -7.19
CA GLU A 41 -7.81 -5.60 -6.36
C GLU A 41 -6.33 -5.94 -6.20
N LEU A 42 -5.58 -5.97 -7.31
CA LEU A 42 -4.14 -6.20 -7.30
C LEU A 42 -3.41 -5.22 -6.38
N PHE A 43 -3.77 -3.93 -6.47
CA PHE A 43 -3.23 -2.89 -5.61
C PHE A 43 -3.61 -3.10 -4.14
N CYS A 44 -4.89 -3.34 -3.86
CA CYS A 44 -5.38 -3.50 -2.49
C CYS A 44 -4.71 -4.68 -1.78
N ARG A 45 -4.56 -5.82 -2.47
CA ARG A 45 -3.84 -6.99 -1.94
C ARG A 45 -2.36 -6.70 -1.73
N PHE A 46 -1.73 -5.95 -2.64
CA PHE A 46 -0.37 -5.50 -2.46
C PHE A 46 -0.21 -4.62 -1.21
N ILE A 47 -1.15 -3.70 -0.94
CA ILE A 47 -1.11 -2.89 0.29
C ILE A 47 -1.14 -3.77 1.53
N TRP A 48 -1.96 -4.81 1.57
CA TRP A 48 -1.95 -5.76 2.69
C TRP A 48 -0.63 -6.51 2.83
N LYS A 49 -0.03 -6.95 1.72
CA LYS A 49 1.32 -7.55 1.73
C LYS A 49 2.41 -6.58 2.18
N MET A 50 2.27 -5.30 1.85
CA MET A 50 3.15 -4.26 2.37
C MET A 50 2.98 -4.10 3.88
N VAL A 51 1.75 -4.12 4.41
CA VAL A 51 1.48 -4.04 5.86
C VAL A 51 2.05 -5.25 6.60
N GLU A 52 1.89 -6.46 6.07
CA GLU A 52 2.54 -7.67 6.61
C GLU A 52 4.06 -7.49 6.68
N ALA A 53 4.69 -7.07 5.57
CA ALA A 53 6.14 -6.87 5.51
C ALA A 53 6.63 -5.79 6.48
N ILE A 54 5.87 -4.71 6.69
CA ILE A 54 6.18 -3.68 7.71
C ILE A 54 6.22 -4.29 9.11
N ASN A 55 5.27 -5.16 9.45
CA ASN A 55 5.27 -5.84 10.75
C ASN A 55 6.44 -6.82 10.87
N GLU A 56 6.70 -7.62 9.83
CA GLU A 56 7.84 -8.55 9.82
C GLU A 56 9.19 -7.82 9.97
N ASP A 57 9.35 -6.67 9.30
CA ASP A 57 10.56 -5.84 9.43
C ASP A 57 10.71 -5.30 10.86
N GLU A 58 9.62 -4.86 11.51
CA GLU A 58 9.63 -4.42 12.91
C GLU A 58 10.01 -5.54 13.87
N GLU A 59 9.37 -6.71 13.76
CA GLU A 59 9.65 -7.88 14.60
C GLU A 59 11.10 -8.35 14.48
N ASN A 60 11.70 -8.20 13.30
CA ASN A 60 13.08 -8.58 13.02
C ASN A 60 14.10 -7.44 13.23
N GLY A 61 13.66 -6.24 13.62
CA GLY A 61 14.52 -5.08 13.80
C GLY A 61 15.19 -4.57 12.51
N VAL A 62 14.56 -4.80 11.36
CA VAL A 62 15.03 -4.35 10.05
C VAL A 62 14.74 -2.85 9.91
N ALA A 63 15.80 -2.07 9.69
CA ALA A 63 15.65 -0.63 9.47
C ALA A 63 15.22 -0.34 8.03
N VAL A 64 14.01 0.21 7.86
CA VAL A 64 13.47 0.69 6.60
C VAL A 64 13.28 2.21 6.69
N LEU A 65 13.78 2.94 5.68
CA LEU A 65 13.76 4.41 5.62
C LEU A 65 14.32 5.11 6.88
N GLY A 66 15.25 4.46 7.59
CA GLY A 66 15.89 5.01 8.78
C GLY A 66 15.15 4.75 10.10
N SER A 67 14.02 4.04 10.07
CA SER A 67 13.31 3.57 11.27
C SER A 67 13.24 2.04 11.32
N THR A 68 13.35 1.47 12.52
CA THR A 68 13.07 0.04 12.78
C THR A 68 11.61 -0.21 13.15
N ASP A 69 10.85 0.84 13.43
CA ASP A 69 9.41 0.77 13.66
C ASP A 69 8.72 1.70 12.65
N ASN A 70 8.15 1.11 11.59
CA ASN A 70 7.34 1.81 10.61
C ASN A 70 5.84 1.51 10.80
N THR A 71 5.46 0.79 11.86
CA THR A 71 4.06 0.44 12.14
C THR A 71 3.24 1.67 12.52
N GLU A 72 3.89 2.71 13.04
CA GLU A 72 3.28 4.02 13.30
C GLU A 72 2.70 4.70 12.04
N MET A 73 3.15 4.30 10.85
CA MET A 73 2.71 4.85 9.56
C MET A 73 1.49 4.12 8.98
N LEU A 74 1.04 3.00 9.58
CA LEU A 74 -0.11 2.23 9.12
C LEU A 74 -1.43 3.04 9.05
N PRO A 75 -1.73 3.94 9.99
CA PRO A 75 -2.90 4.82 9.87
C PRO A 75 -2.84 5.75 8.65
N ASP A 76 -1.65 6.26 8.32
CA ASP A 76 -1.45 7.17 7.19
C ASP A 76 -1.59 6.43 5.85
N ILE A 77 -1.05 5.20 5.77
CA ILE A 77 -1.26 4.29 4.64
C ILE A 77 -2.76 4.03 4.45
N SER A 78 -3.46 3.64 5.52
CA SER A 78 -4.90 3.34 5.47
C SER A 78 -5.71 4.55 5.00
N TYR A 79 -5.38 5.75 5.49
CA TYR A 79 -6.03 6.98 5.08
C TYR A 79 -5.86 7.26 3.58
N GLU A 80 -4.63 7.24 3.08
CA GLU A 80 -4.33 7.59 1.69
C GLU A 80 -4.87 6.56 0.70
N VAL A 81 -4.76 5.27 1.02
CA VAL A 81 -5.34 4.19 0.20
C VAL A 81 -6.87 4.31 0.16
N THR A 82 -7.50 4.54 1.31
CA THR A 82 -8.95 4.76 1.39
C THR A 82 -9.38 5.95 0.54
N ARG A 83 -8.65 7.07 0.62
CA ARG A 83 -8.92 8.27 -0.16
C ARG A 83 -8.78 8.01 -1.66
N LEU A 84 -7.70 7.34 -2.08
CA LEU A 84 -7.46 6.96 -3.48
C LEU A 84 -8.57 6.07 -4.03
N MET A 85 -8.99 5.05 -3.28
CA MET A 85 -10.02 4.11 -3.72
C MET A 85 -11.39 4.77 -3.82
N LYS A 86 -11.71 5.70 -2.90
CA LYS A 86 -12.91 6.54 -3.00
C LYS A 86 -12.88 7.45 -4.23
N SER A 87 -11.78 8.16 -4.46
CA SER A 87 -11.68 9.07 -5.61
C SER A 87 -11.66 8.34 -6.96
N SER A 88 -11.20 7.10 -6.98
CA SER A 88 -11.11 6.27 -8.20
C SER A 88 -12.36 5.43 -8.45
N GLY A 89 -13.36 5.44 -7.54
CA GLY A 89 -14.58 4.65 -7.67
C GLY A 89 -14.46 3.17 -7.28
N PHE A 90 -13.33 2.76 -6.70
CA PHE A 90 -13.01 1.36 -6.35
C PHE A 90 -13.05 1.09 -4.83
N TYR A 91 -13.74 1.94 -4.06
CA TYR A 91 -13.82 1.79 -2.60
C TYR A 91 -14.46 0.46 -2.16
N SER A 92 -15.44 -0.06 -2.90
CA SER A 92 -16.04 -1.38 -2.63
C SER A 92 -15.02 -2.52 -2.75
N VAL A 93 -14.07 -2.43 -3.69
CA VAL A 93 -12.98 -3.40 -3.84
C VAL A 93 -12.07 -3.36 -2.61
N TRP A 94 -11.70 -2.16 -2.15
CA TRP A 94 -10.89 -2.00 -0.95
C TRP A 94 -11.56 -2.58 0.30
N GLU A 95 -12.85 -2.32 0.50
CA GLU A 95 -13.60 -2.90 1.63
C GLU A 95 -13.68 -4.43 1.55
N SER A 96 -13.91 -4.98 0.36
CA SER A 96 -14.00 -6.43 0.16
C SER A 96 -12.67 -7.13 0.42
N VAL A 97 -11.57 -6.60 -0.12
CA VAL A 97 -10.23 -7.16 0.10
C VAL A 97 -9.88 -7.06 1.58
N SER A 98 -10.08 -5.89 2.21
CA SER A 98 -9.75 -5.70 3.62
C SER A 98 -10.50 -6.65 4.54
N LYS A 99 -11.79 -6.93 4.27
CA LYS A 99 -12.54 -7.93 5.03
C LYS A 99 -11.97 -9.34 4.90
N SER A 100 -11.44 -9.69 3.71
CA SER A 100 -10.87 -11.01 3.44
C SER A 100 -9.48 -11.19 4.06
N GLU A 101 -8.67 -10.14 4.15
CA GLU A 101 -7.32 -10.21 4.72
C GLU A 101 -7.36 -10.13 6.27
N MET A 102 -8.45 -9.61 6.85
CA MET A 102 -8.69 -9.57 8.30
C MET A 102 -9.39 -10.80 8.88
N SER A 103 -9.88 -11.72 8.04
CA SER A 103 -10.64 -12.92 8.45
C SER A 103 -9.74 -14.12 8.67
#